data_AF-A0A1H2JFL1-F1
#
_entry.id   AF-A0A1H2JFL1-F1
#
_cell.length_a   1.000
_cell.length_b   1.000
_cell.length_c   1.000
_cell.angle_alpha   90.00
_cell.angle_beta   90.00
_cell.angle_gamma   90.00
#
_symmetry.space_group_name_H-M   'P 1'
#
loop_
_entity.id
_entity.type
_entity.pdbx_description
1 polymer ?
#
loop_
_entity_poly.entity_id
_entity_poly.type
_entity_poly.pdbx_seq_one_letter_code
_entity_poly.pdbx_strand_id
1 'polypeptide(L)'
;MATTQRIRSVAVALGCVVAVTAGCATSADPAPISPVTVTVTSTPPTSVRPAPVSPSNPASYDALAAGFRKVASSTGLTVGIAIAPVGGDAVPALTLGDTTARVAWSTIKVPLAVAAERQNGPSPAAAAAIVNSDNGSAEELWASLGGGQAAADAVTGVLRDGGDAGTVVPATQRRPGYTIFGQTIWALPDAATFTAHLPCLEGAQSVLALMGEVAGNQQWGVEVMRAPRATAVKGGWGPGMTEGYLVRQIGLFTFRDGRRTAVAMSAVGGTMTSGIAALNAVSTWLNTNMTRLPRGRCNA
;
A
#
# COMPACT_ATOMS: atom_id res chain seq x y z
N MET A 1 -20.90 -62.24 5.24
CA MET A 1 -20.26 -63.52 4.85
C MET A 1 -18.93 -63.13 4.20
N ALA A 2 -17.84 -63.01 4.97
CA ALA A 2 -16.91 -64.09 5.33
C ALA A 2 -16.38 -64.77 4.04
N THR A 3 -15.10 -64.80 3.70
CA THR A 3 -13.94 -65.17 4.53
C THR A 3 -12.64 -64.86 3.77
N THR A 4 -11.63 -64.38 4.52
CA THR A 4 -10.15 -64.42 4.38
C THR A 4 -9.49 -65.02 3.12
N GLN A 5 -8.35 -64.50 2.62
CA GLN A 5 -7.03 -64.84 3.19
C GLN A 5 -5.92 -63.88 2.76
N ARG A 6 -5.12 -63.43 3.74
CA ARG A 6 -3.84 -62.72 3.61
C ARG A 6 -2.71 -63.71 3.34
N ILE A 7 -1.71 -63.36 2.53
CA ILE A 7 -0.32 -63.82 2.72
C ILE A 7 0.63 -62.64 2.48
N ARG A 8 1.57 -62.49 3.42
CA ARG A 8 2.64 -61.50 3.53
C ARG A 8 3.98 -62.12 3.06
N SER A 9 4.95 -61.21 2.88
CA SER A 9 6.39 -61.38 3.14
C SER A 9 7.26 -61.85 1.96
N VAL A 10 8.06 -60.94 1.38
CA VAL A 10 9.44 -60.54 1.76
C VAL A 10 10.48 -61.45 1.10
N ALA A 11 11.18 -60.91 0.11
CA ALA A 11 12.49 -61.39 -0.31
C ALA A 11 13.44 -60.19 -0.35
N VAL A 12 14.39 -60.23 0.58
CA VAL A 12 15.54 -59.35 0.76
C VAL A 12 16.53 -59.63 -0.38
N ALA A 13 16.97 -58.58 -1.09
CA ALA A 13 18.14 -58.67 -1.96
C ALA A 13 19.22 -57.72 -1.44
N LEU A 14 20.35 -58.34 -1.14
CA LEU A 14 21.53 -57.86 -0.44
C LEU A 14 22.49 -57.20 -1.45
N GLY A 15 23.07 -56.06 -1.06
CA GLY A 15 24.48 -55.74 -1.30
C GLY A 15 24.92 -55.30 -2.70
N CYS A 16 25.38 -54.05 -2.80
CA CYS A 16 26.74 -53.73 -3.24
C CYS A 16 27.05 -52.26 -2.89
N VAL A 17 27.75 -52.07 -1.77
CA VAL A 17 28.39 -50.81 -1.39
C VAL A 17 29.68 -50.72 -2.18
N VAL A 18 29.75 -49.77 -3.13
CA VAL A 18 31.01 -49.41 -3.80
C VAL A 18 31.63 -48.27 -3.01
N ALA A 19 32.64 -48.61 -2.21
CA ALA A 19 33.54 -47.66 -1.58
C ALA A 19 34.52 -47.12 -2.64
N VAL A 20 34.37 -45.85 -3.04
CA VAL A 20 35.39 -45.16 -3.82
C VAL A 20 36.34 -44.47 -2.84
N THR A 21 37.55 -45.01 -2.78
CA THR A 21 38.67 -44.53 -1.97
C THR A 21 39.15 -43.16 -2.44
N ALA A 22 39.32 -42.24 -1.49
CA ALA A 22 39.91 -40.92 -1.67
C ALA A 22 41.36 -41.03 -2.19
N GLY A 23 41.60 -40.53 -3.39
CA GLY A 23 42.95 -40.28 -3.91
C GLY A 23 43.42 -38.91 -3.45
N CYS A 24 44.44 -38.86 -2.58
CA CYS A 24 45.18 -37.64 -2.28
C CYS A 24 46.05 -37.28 -3.50
N ALA A 25 45.63 -36.29 -4.28
CA ALA A 25 46.52 -35.59 -5.20
C ALA A 25 47.18 -34.46 -4.42
N THR A 26 48.51 -34.54 -4.25
CA THR A 26 49.34 -33.47 -3.70
C THR A 26 49.46 -32.36 -4.74
N SER A 27 48.60 -31.34 -4.61
CA SER A 27 48.77 -30.09 -5.33
C SER A 27 49.97 -29.34 -4.75
N ALA A 28 50.93 -29.01 -5.62
CA ALA A 28 52.07 -28.16 -5.28
C ALA A 28 51.58 -26.78 -4.80
N ASP A 29 52.23 -26.26 -3.76
CA ASP A 29 51.96 -24.94 -3.19
C ASP A 29 52.19 -23.85 -4.26
N PRO A 30 51.23 -22.95 -4.54
CA PRO A 30 51.47 -21.83 -5.42
C PRO A 30 52.46 -20.86 -4.76
N ALA A 31 53.43 -20.37 -5.55
CA ALA A 31 54.37 -19.34 -5.10
C ALA A 31 53.64 -18.11 -4.51
N PRO A 32 54.20 -17.44 -3.49
CA PRO A 32 53.57 -16.28 -2.87
C PRO A 32 53.48 -15.13 -3.88
N ILE A 33 52.26 -14.84 -4.32
CA ILE A 33 51.91 -13.63 -5.07
C ILE A 33 51.91 -12.46 -4.10
N SER A 34 52.79 -11.47 -4.32
CA SER A 34 52.77 -10.22 -3.58
C SER A 34 51.42 -9.52 -3.76
N PRO A 35 50.74 -9.09 -2.69
CA PRO A 35 49.47 -8.40 -2.82
C PRO A 35 49.70 -7.05 -3.52
N VAL A 36 49.09 -6.86 -4.68
CA VAL A 36 48.94 -5.54 -5.29
C VAL A 36 47.88 -4.80 -4.49
N THR A 37 48.31 -3.79 -3.72
CA THR A 37 47.38 -2.90 -3.03
C THR A 37 46.72 -1.99 -4.05
N VAL A 38 45.46 -2.27 -4.39
CA VAL A 38 44.62 -1.34 -5.15
C VAL A 38 44.08 -0.31 -4.16
N THR A 39 44.61 0.91 -4.20
CA THR A 39 44.04 2.03 -3.46
C THR A 39 42.74 2.47 -4.13
N VAL A 40 41.60 1.94 -3.64
CA VAL A 40 40.28 2.48 -3.99
C VAL A 40 40.12 3.81 -3.26
N THR A 41 40.24 4.91 -3.99
CA THR A 41 39.86 6.22 -3.46
C THR A 41 38.33 6.26 -3.41
N SER A 42 37.75 5.92 -2.26
CA SER A 42 36.33 6.16 -2.01
C SER A 42 36.13 7.67 -1.84
N THR A 43 35.60 8.33 -2.85
CA THR A 43 35.02 9.66 -2.68
C THR A 43 33.91 9.53 -1.63
N PRO A 44 33.95 10.26 -0.51
CA PRO A 44 32.88 10.18 0.47
C PRO A 44 31.56 10.52 -0.23
N PRO A 45 30.47 9.77 0.00
CA PRO A 45 29.18 10.13 -0.57
C PRO A 45 28.88 11.55 -0.09
N THR A 46 28.72 12.46 -1.04
CA THR A 46 28.18 13.78 -0.78
C THR A 46 26.83 13.54 -0.13
N SER A 47 26.73 13.76 1.18
CA SER A 47 25.47 13.75 1.89
C SER A 47 24.61 14.84 1.26
N VAL A 48 23.74 14.46 0.32
CA VAL A 48 22.69 15.33 -0.16
C VAL A 48 21.75 15.45 1.03
N ARG A 49 21.97 16.48 1.84
CA ARG A 49 21.07 16.87 2.91
C ARG A 49 19.67 16.94 2.29
N PRO A 50 18.68 16.20 2.81
CA PRO A 50 17.30 16.36 2.39
C PRO A 50 16.98 17.85 2.43
N ALA A 51 16.38 18.36 1.36
CA ALA A 51 15.89 19.74 1.37
C ALA A 51 15.09 19.94 2.67
N PRO A 52 15.31 21.02 3.43
CA PRO A 52 14.57 21.21 4.66
C PRO A 52 13.10 21.25 4.29
N VAL A 53 12.36 20.22 4.72
CA VAL A 53 10.91 20.32 4.90
C VAL A 53 10.72 21.59 5.69
N SER A 54 10.08 22.59 5.08
CA SER A 54 9.83 23.86 5.76
C SER A 54 9.22 23.53 7.11
N PRO A 55 9.81 24.00 8.24
CA PRO A 55 9.41 23.55 9.56
C PRO A 55 7.92 23.81 9.68
N SER A 56 7.20 22.71 9.83
CA SER A 56 5.80 22.69 10.16
C SER A 56 5.64 23.46 11.46
N ASN A 57 5.03 24.63 11.39
CA ASN A 57 4.79 25.43 12.58
C ASN A 57 3.90 24.60 13.53
N PRO A 58 4.37 24.14 14.71
CA PRO A 58 3.61 23.23 15.57
C PRO A 58 2.24 23.79 15.96
N ALA A 59 2.16 25.11 16.17
CA ALA A 59 0.90 25.83 16.42
C ALA A 59 -0.12 25.71 15.26
N SER A 60 0.36 25.51 14.03
CA SER A 60 -0.50 25.23 12.87
C SER A 60 -1.13 23.84 12.97
N TYR A 61 -0.48 22.85 13.56
CA TYR A 61 -1.03 21.50 13.65
C TYR A 61 -2.08 21.37 14.75
N ASP A 62 -1.92 22.07 15.87
CA ASP A 62 -2.94 22.08 16.93
C ASP A 62 -4.28 22.64 16.45
N ALA A 63 -4.25 23.75 15.70
CA ALA A 63 -5.46 24.33 15.15
C ALA A 63 -6.04 23.50 13.98
N LEU A 64 -5.23 22.71 13.26
CA LEU A 64 -5.73 21.69 12.33
C LEU A 64 -6.47 20.58 13.10
N ALA A 65 -5.86 20.04 14.15
CA ALA A 65 -6.44 19.01 15.00
C ALA A 65 -7.75 19.48 15.66
N ALA A 66 -7.81 20.72 16.15
CA ALA A 66 -9.03 21.32 16.68
C ALA A 66 -10.14 21.44 15.62
N GLY A 67 -9.81 21.90 14.41
CA GLY A 67 -10.75 21.98 13.30
C GLY A 67 -11.28 20.61 12.87
N PHE A 68 -10.39 19.61 12.79
CA PHE A 68 -10.77 18.24 12.48
C PHE A 68 -11.71 17.66 13.53
N ARG A 69 -11.44 17.84 14.83
CA ARG A 69 -12.32 17.37 15.92
C ARG A 69 -13.74 17.91 15.78
N LYS A 70 -13.88 19.20 15.46
CA LYS A 70 -15.20 19.82 15.21
C LYS A 70 -15.92 19.13 14.05
N VAL A 71 -15.22 18.93 12.93
CA VAL A 71 -15.79 18.29 11.74
C VAL A 71 -16.17 16.85 12.03
N ALA A 72 -15.27 16.04 12.60
CA ALA A 72 -15.53 14.65 12.96
C ALA A 72 -16.76 14.54 13.87
N SER A 73 -16.85 15.36 14.92
CA SER A 73 -17.99 15.36 15.85
C SER A 73 -19.32 15.69 15.16
N SER A 74 -19.32 16.52 14.11
CA SER A 74 -20.53 16.89 13.38
C SER A 74 -21.07 15.79 12.47
N THR A 75 -20.27 14.76 12.17
CA THR A 75 -20.67 13.68 11.26
C THR A 75 -21.58 12.64 11.90
N GLY A 76 -21.55 12.52 13.24
CA GLY A 76 -22.19 11.42 13.96
C GLY A 76 -21.55 10.04 13.73
N LEU A 77 -20.40 9.98 13.05
CA LEU A 77 -19.65 8.75 12.76
C LEU A 77 -18.29 8.75 13.45
N THR A 78 -17.69 7.57 13.56
CA THR A 78 -16.29 7.41 13.99
C THR A 78 -15.41 7.71 12.79
N VAL A 79 -14.66 8.82 12.82
CA VAL A 79 -13.88 9.32 11.67
C VAL A 79 -12.41 9.43 12.01
N GLY A 80 -11.54 9.06 11.07
CA GLY A 80 -10.09 9.18 11.17
C GLY A 80 -9.46 9.67 9.87
N ILE A 81 -8.31 10.34 9.98
CA ILE A 81 -7.47 10.75 8.85
C ILE A 81 -5.98 10.68 9.22
N ALA A 82 -5.13 10.31 8.27
CA ALA A 82 -3.68 10.52 8.30
C ALA A 82 -3.25 11.33 7.07
N ILE A 83 -2.25 12.21 7.24
CA ILE A 83 -1.80 13.16 6.23
C ILE A 83 -0.27 13.07 6.09
N ALA A 84 0.21 13.03 4.85
CA ALA A 84 1.64 12.93 4.52
C ALA A 84 2.02 13.90 3.37
N PRO A 85 3.17 14.57 3.41
CA PRO A 85 3.72 15.23 2.22
C PRO A 85 4.21 14.16 1.22
N VAL A 86 3.97 14.35 -0.09
CA VAL A 86 4.52 13.41 -1.10
C VAL A 86 6.04 13.36 -1.02
N GLY A 87 6.60 12.14 -1.05
CA GLY A 87 8.03 11.86 -0.84
C GLY A 87 8.45 11.76 0.63
N GLY A 88 7.49 11.66 1.56
CA GLY A 88 7.75 11.41 2.98
C GLY A 88 6.61 10.65 3.65
N ASP A 89 6.70 10.50 4.97
CA ASP A 89 5.78 9.67 5.75
C ASP A 89 4.58 10.42 6.32
N ALA A 90 3.60 9.66 6.81
CA ALA A 90 2.50 10.19 7.63
C ALA A 90 3.05 11.03 8.80
N VAL A 91 2.57 12.26 8.91
CA VAL A 91 2.96 13.18 9.98
C VAL A 91 2.21 12.77 11.25
N PRO A 92 2.88 12.34 12.34
CA PRO A 92 2.19 11.83 13.53
C PRO A 92 1.17 12.83 14.13
N ALA A 93 1.53 14.12 14.15
CA ALA A 93 0.65 15.19 14.63
C ALA A 93 -0.57 15.46 13.73
N LEU A 94 -0.62 14.87 12.53
CA LEU A 94 -1.74 14.95 11.58
C LEU A 94 -2.36 13.59 11.29
N THR A 95 -2.12 12.61 12.16
CA THR A 95 -2.93 11.40 12.30
C THR A 95 -3.97 11.68 13.38
N LEU A 96 -5.21 11.94 12.95
CA LEU A 96 -6.28 12.52 13.76
C LEU A 96 -7.51 11.62 13.78
N GLY A 97 -8.22 11.58 14.90
CA GLY A 97 -9.48 10.83 15.03
C GLY A 97 -9.26 9.34 15.32
N ASP A 98 -10.10 8.49 14.74
CA ASP A 98 -9.98 7.04 14.87
C ASP A 98 -8.74 6.51 14.16
N THR A 99 -7.90 5.80 14.91
CA THR A 99 -6.67 5.18 14.40
C THR A 99 -6.76 3.66 14.33
N THR A 100 -7.94 3.09 14.57
CA THR A 100 -8.14 1.64 14.52
C THR A 100 -7.86 1.10 13.10
N ALA A 101 -6.94 0.15 12.98
CA ALA A 101 -6.65 -0.49 11.71
C ALA A 101 -7.79 -1.41 11.26
N ARG A 102 -8.22 -1.32 10.00
CA ARG A 102 -9.36 -2.08 9.46
C ARG A 102 -9.11 -2.48 8.01
N VAL A 103 -9.99 -3.34 7.48
CA VAL A 103 -9.88 -3.92 6.12
C VAL A 103 -9.83 -2.85 5.01
N ALA A 104 -8.83 -2.87 4.14
CA ALA A 104 -8.61 -1.85 3.11
C ALA A 104 -9.79 -1.68 2.11
N TRP A 105 -10.64 -2.69 1.95
CA TRP A 105 -11.63 -2.72 0.87
C TRP A 105 -10.95 -2.43 -0.47
N SER A 106 -11.61 -1.68 -1.36
CA SER A 106 -11.07 -1.39 -2.69
C SER A 106 -9.93 -0.37 -2.70
N THR A 107 -9.48 0.20 -1.57
CA THR A 107 -8.30 1.09 -1.59
C THR A 107 -7.02 0.30 -1.90
N ILE A 108 -6.94 -0.97 -1.51
CA ILE A 108 -5.80 -1.87 -1.81
C ILE A 108 -5.65 -2.18 -3.31
N LYS A 109 -6.64 -1.84 -4.14
CA LYS A 109 -6.53 -2.05 -5.59
C LYS A 109 -5.41 -1.24 -6.22
N VAL A 110 -4.98 -0.15 -5.57
CA VAL A 110 -3.85 0.66 -6.04
C VAL A 110 -2.54 -0.13 -6.01
N PRO A 111 -2.06 -0.64 -4.85
CA PRO A 111 -0.85 -1.48 -4.86
C PRO A 111 -1.02 -2.78 -5.66
N LEU A 112 -2.23 -3.34 -5.73
CA LEU A 112 -2.52 -4.49 -6.59
C LEU A 112 -2.30 -4.19 -8.08
N ALA A 113 -2.85 -3.08 -8.57
CA ALA A 113 -2.67 -2.66 -9.95
C ALA A 113 -1.21 -2.35 -10.26
N VAL A 114 -0.49 -1.67 -9.35
CA VAL A 114 0.95 -1.41 -9.51
C VAL A 114 1.74 -2.73 -9.59
N ALA A 115 1.45 -3.71 -8.73
CA ALA A 115 2.11 -5.01 -8.78
C ALA A 115 1.85 -5.71 -10.13
N ALA A 116 0.61 -5.74 -10.58
CA ALA A 116 0.22 -6.36 -11.85
C ALA A 116 0.83 -5.64 -13.06
N GLU A 117 0.85 -4.31 -13.08
CA GLU A 117 1.44 -3.53 -14.17
C GLU A 117 2.97 -3.64 -14.21
N ARG A 118 3.64 -3.80 -13.07
CA ARG A 118 5.08 -4.09 -13.04
C ARG A 118 5.42 -5.44 -13.67
N GLN A 119 4.55 -6.43 -13.51
CA GLN A 119 4.78 -7.77 -14.07
C GLN A 119 4.36 -7.86 -15.54
N ASN A 120 3.22 -7.26 -15.88
CA ASN A 120 2.50 -7.55 -17.13
C ASN A 120 2.29 -6.31 -18.03
N GLY A 121 2.64 -5.12 -17.56
CA GLY A 121 2.33 -3.83 -18.20
C GLY A 121 0.90 -3.34 -17.94
N PRO A 122 0.57 -2.11 -18.37
CA PRO A 122 -0.77 -1.54 -18.27
C PRO A 122 -1.83 -2.41 -18.94
N SER A 123 -3.03 -2.48 -18.34
CA SER A 123 -4.10 -3.34 -18.84
C SER A 123 -5.50 -2.72 -18.69
N PRO A 124 -6.49 -3.14 -19.51
CA PRO A 124 -7.88 -2.76 -19.31
C PRO A 124 -8.43 -3.16 -17.93
N ALA A 125 -7.95 -4.28 -17.38
CA ALA A 125 -8.32 -4.73 -16.04
C ALA A 125 -7.85 -3.74 -14.95
N ALA A 126 -6.64 -3.19 -15.08
CA ALA A 126 -6.14 -2.14 -14.19
C ALA A 126 -7.02 -0.88 -14.29
N ALA A 127 -7.34 -0.45 -15.52
CA ALA A 127 -8.23 0.70 -15.74
C ALA A 127 -9.60 0.49 -15.08
N ALA A 128 -10.27 -0.62 -15.32
CA ALA A 128 -11.58 -0.91 -14.73
C ALA A 128 -11.53 -1.05 -13.20
N ALA A 129 -10.51 -1.71 -12.66
CA ALA A 129 -10.33 -1.90 -11.22
C ALA A 129 -10.07 -0.58 -10.48
N ILE A 130 -9.37 0.37 -11.08
CA ILE A 130 -9.07 1.67 -10.47
C ILE A 130 -10.19 2.67 -10.71
N VAL A 131 -10.62 2.88 -11.96
CA VAL A 131 -11.59 3.92 -12.36
C VAL A 131 -13.01 3.60 -11.90
N ASN A 132 -13.46 2.36 -12.09
CA ASN A 132 -14.83 1.94 -11.75
C ASN A 132 -14.91 1.19 -10.42
N SER A 133 -13.76 0.88 -9.81
CA SER A 133 -13.68 -0.02 -8.66
C SER A 133 -14.22 -1.42 -8.96
N ASP A 134 -14.10 -1.90 -10.21
CA ASP A 134 -14.59 -3.22 -10.62
C ASP A 134 -13.87 -4.35 -9.85
N ASN A 135 -14.63 -5.28 -9.27
CA ASN A 135 -14.07 -6.37 -8.48
C ASN A 135 -13.62 -7.56 -9.33
N GLY A 136 -14.27 -7.83 -10.47
CA GLY A 136 -13.89 -8.91 -11.38
C GLY A 136 -12.53 -8.63 -11.99
N SER A 137 -12.33 -7.43 -12.53
CA SER A 137 -11.03 -6.98 -13.04
C SER A 137 -9.95 -6.96 -11.96
N ALA A 138 -10.30 -6.62 -10.70
CA ALA A 138 -9.32 -6.70 -9.61
C ALA A 138 -8.91 -8.17 -9.30
N GLU A 139 -9.84 -9.11 -9.37
CA GLU A 139 -9.52 -10.54 -9.25
C GLU A 139 -8.71 -11.06 -10.45
N GLU A 140 -8.93 -10.53 -11.67
CA GLU A 140 -8.08 -10.82 -12.84
C GLU A 140 -6.64 -10.34 -12.62
N LEU A 141 -6.44 -9.13 -12.09
CA LEU A 141 -5.12 -8.64 -11.71
C LEU A 141 -4.46 -9.55 -10.67
N TRP A 142 -5.21 -9.95 -9.64
CA TRP A 142 -4.72 -10.87 -8.62
C TRP A 142 -4.31 -12.23 -9.20
N ALA A 143 -5.13 -12.80 -10.09
CA ALA A 143 -4.82 -14.05 -10.78
C ALA A 143 -3.59 -13.91 -11.70
N SER A 144 -3.39 -12.76 -12.34
CA SER A 144 -2.23 -12.48 -13.21
C SER A 144 -0.88 -12.49 -12.45
N LEU A 145 -0.93 -12.28 -11.13
CA LEU A 145 0.21 -12.39 -10.22
C LEU A 145 0.44 -13.83 -9.70
N GLY A 146 -0.30 -14.81 -10.22
CA GLY A 146 -0.28 -16.21 -9.78
C GLY A 146 -1.27 -16.54 -8.65
N GLY A 147 -2.03 -15.56 -8.15
CA GLY A 147 -2.94 -15.73 -7.03
C GLY A 147 -2.26 -16.15 -5.72
N GLY A 148 -3.07 -16.53 -4.73
CA GLY A 148 -2.60 -17.09 -3.46
C GLY A 148 -1.46 -16.31 -2.81
N GLN A 149 -0.41 -17.03 -2.42
CA GLN A 149 0.77 -16.43 -1.78
C GLN A 149 1.59 -15.56 -2.74
N ALA A 150 1.72 -15.95 -4.01
CA ALA A 150 2.51 -15.19 -4.99
C ALA A 150 1.93 -13.78 -5.20
N ALA A 151 0.61 -13.67 -5.37
CA ALA A 151 -0.05 -12.38 -5.46
C ALA A 151 0.02 -11.58 -4.15
N ALA A 152 -0.16 -12.24 -3.00
CA ALA A 152 -0.04 -11.59 -1.70
C ALA A 152 1.36 -10.98 -1.48
N ASP A 153 2.41 -11.72 -1.82
CA ASP A 153 3.80 -11.28 -1.71
C ASP A 153 4.09 -10.12 -2.68
N ALA A 154 3.62 -10.19 -3.93
CA ALA A 154 3.80 -9.14 -4.91
C ALA A 154 3.15 -7.82 -4.46
N VAL A 155 1.91 -7.86 -3.97
CA VAL A 155 1.22 -6.64 -3.48
C VAL A 155 1.86 -6.15 -2.17
N THR A 156 2.28 -7.04 -1.29
CA THR A 156 3.02 -6.66 -0.08
C THR A 156 4.36 -6.00 -0.42
N GLY A 157 5.08 -6.47 -1.45
CA GLY A 157 6.30 -5.85 -1.95
C GLY A 157 6.07 -4.41 -2.42
N VAL A 158 4.98 -4.15 -3.16
CA VAL A 158 4.62 -2.78 -3.56
C VAL A 158 4.30 -1.89 -2.37
N LEU A 159 3.66 -2.41 -1.31
CA LEU A 159 3.45 -1.66 -0.07
C LEU A 159 4.80 -1.28 0.57
N ARG A 160 5.76 -2.21 0.62
CA ARG A 160 7.11 -1.99 1.17
C ARG A 160 7.89 -0.94 0.38
N ASP A 161 7.84 -0.98 -0.95
CA ASP A 161 8.45 0.04 -1.79
C ASP A 161 7.84 1.42 -1.53
N GLY A 162 6.54 1.47 -1.23
CA GLY A 162 5.82 2.69 -0.82
C GLY A 162 6.06 3.13 0.62
N GLY A 163 6.98 2.52 1.36
CA GLY A 163 7.31 2.90 2.74
C GLY A 163 6.34 2.38 3.81
N ASP A 164 5.28 1.66 3.44
CA ASP A 164 4.49 0.90 4.42
C ASP A 164 5.30 -0.32 4.85
N ALA A 165 5.75 -0.35 6.11
CA ALA A 165 6.60 -1.42 6.65
C ALA A 165 5.81 -2.53 7.37
N GLY A 166 4.54 -2.29 7.71
CA GLY A 166 3.78 -3.13 8.66
C GLY A 166 2.68 -3.97 8.01
N THR A 167 2.09 -3.50 6.91
CA THR A 167 0.90 -4.12 6.32
C THR A 167 1.25 -5.38 5.53
N VAL A 168 0.55 -6.48 5.78
CA VAL A 168 0.71 -7.74 5.02
C VAL A 168 -0.60 -8.09 4.34
N VAL A 169 -0.56 -8.29 3.02
CA VAL A 169 -1.72 -8.73 2.25
C VAL A 169 -1.98 -10.21 2.51
N PRO A 170 -3.21 -10.63 2.84
CA PRO A 170 -3.48 -12.03 3.07
C PRO A 170 -3.41 -12.82 1.76
N ALA A 171 -2.96 -14.07 1.83
CA ALA A 171 -2.98 -15.02 0.71
C ALA A 171 -4.28 -15.83 0.63
N THR A 172 -5.08 -15.82 1.71
CA THR A 172 -6.31 -16.59 1.83
C THR A 172 -7.48 -15.71 2.23
N GLN A 173 -8.67 -16.09 1.78
CA GLN A 173 -9.90 -15.37 2.09
C GLN A 173 -10.21 -15.47 3.59
N ARG A 174 -10.35 -14.33 4.27
CA ARG A 174 -10.69 -14.30 5.71
C ARG A 174 -12.19 -14.40 5.95
N ARG A 175 -12.98 -13.78 5.07
CA ARG A 175 -14.44 -13.74 5.08
C ARG A 175 -14.97 -14.09 3.69
N PRO A 176 -15.81 -15.14 3.57
CA PRO A 176 -16.46 -15.50 2.32
C PRO A 176 -17.23 -14.35 1.69
N GLY A 177 -17.24 -14.28 0.35
CA GLY A 177 -17.98 -13.27 -0.42
C GLY A 177 -17.25 -11.93 -0.64
N TYR A 178 -16.01 -11.79 -0.17
CA TYR A 178 -15.18 -10.60 -0.39
C TYR A 178 -13.81 -10.96 -0.95
N THR A 179 -13.22 -10.08 -1.75
CA THR A 179 -11.90 -10.33 -2.35
C THR A 179 -10.84 -10.56 -1.27
N ILE A 180 -9.82 -11.38 -1.58
CA ILE A 180 -8.77 -11.72 -0.61
C ILE A 180 -8.00 -10.44 -0.21
N PHE A 181 -7.47 -9.74 -1.20
CA PHE A 181 -6.71 -8.50 -1.02
C PHE A 181 -7.52 -7.40 -0.30
N GLY A 182 -8.82 -7.29 -0.55
CA GLY A 182 -9.70 -6.29 0.07
C GLY A 182 -9.77 -6.42 1.60
N GLN A 183 -9.39 -7.57 2.15
CA GLN A 183 -9.42 -7.87 3.57
C GLN A 183 -8.08 -7.63 4.28
N THR A 184 -7.13 -6.99 3.58
CA THR A 184 -5.87 -6.49 4.16
C THR A 184 -6.18 -5.51 5.28
N ILE A 185 -5.72 -5.78 6.50
CA ILE A 185 -5.86 -4.82 7.61
C ILE A 185 -4.84 -3.72 7.40
N TRP A 186 -5.31 -2.50 7.17
CA TRP A 186 -4.45 -1.37 6.77
C TRP A 186 -4.73 -0.17 7.67
N ALA A 187 -3.71 0.24 8.43
CA ALA A 187 -3.82 1.43 9.26
C ALA A 187 -3.79 2.70 8.40
N LEU A 188 -4.48 3.76 8.84
CA LEU A 188 -4.46 5.05 8.14
C LEU A 188 -3.04 5.64 7.97
N PRO A 189 -2.15 5.67 8.97
CA PRO A 189 -0.80 6.18 8.77
C PRO A 189 -0.02 5.40 7.70
N ASP A 190 -0.08 4.06 7.73
CA ASP A 190 0.58 3.21 6.74
C ASP A 190 0.03 3.46 5.32
N ALA A 191 -1.30 3.58 5.18
CA ALA A 191 -1.94 3.89 3.91
C ALA A 191 -1.59 5.30 3.40
N ALA A 192 -1.48 6.29 4.29
CA ALA A 192 -1.07 7.64 3.93
C ALA A 192 0.41 7.69 3.50
N THR A 193 1.29 6.95 4.18
CA THR A 193 2.69 6.79 3.80
C THR A 193 2.83 6.13 2.42
N PHE A 194 2.16 5.00 2.17
CA PHE A 194 2.11 4.38 0.85
C PHE A 194 1.65 5.37 -0.23
N THR A 195 0.55 6.07 0.04
CA THR A 195 -0.04 7.03 -0.91
C THR A 195 0.90 8.21 -1.18
N ALA A 196 1.68 8.65 -0.19
CA ALA A 196 2.68 9.72 -0.34
C ALA A 196 3.90 9.31 -1.17
N HIS A 197 4.27 8.03 -1.15
CA HIS A 197 5.36 7.50 -1.95
C HIS A 197 4.92 7.03 -3.34
N LEU A 198 3.64 6.70 -3.53
CA LEU A 198 3.08 6.23 -4.80
C LEU A 198 3.54 7.05 -6.03
N PRO A 199 3.55 8.39 -6.03
CA PRO A 199 4.00 9.16 -7.18
C PRO A 199 5.49 9.04 -7.52
N CYS A 200 6.27 8.50 -6.58
CA CYS A 200 7.72 8.33 -6.66
C CYS A 200 8.10 6.88 -6.95
N LEU A 201 7.12 5.97 -6.97
CA LEU A 201 7.34 4.56 -7.29
C LEU A 201 7.52 4.36 -8.79
N GLU A 202 8.53 3.56 -9.13
CA GLU A 202 8.69 3.05 -10.49
C GLU A 202 7.49 2.16 -10.86
N GLY A 203 6.96 2.36 -12.07
CA GLY A 203 5.83 1.60 -12.60
C GLY A 203 4.46 2.01 -12.04
N ALA A 204 4.35 3.08 -11.27
CA ALA A 204 3.08 3.54 -10.68
C ALA A 204 2.38 4.65 -11.49
N GLN A 205 3.01 5.18 -12.53
CA GLN A 205 2.55 6.38 -13.26
C GLN A 205 1.21 6.14 -13.96
N SER A 206 1.01 4.97 -14.57
CA SER A 206 -0.25 4.57 -15.21
C SER A 206 -1.38 4.46 -14.18
N VAL A 207 -1.18 3.71 -13.09
CA VAL A 207 -2.15 3.62 -11.98
C VAL A 207 -2.49 4.99 -11.38
N LEU A 208 -1.50 5.86 -11.19
CA LEU A 208 -1.72 7.20 -10.66
C LEU A 208 -2.57 8.07 -11.61
N ALA A 209 -2.37 7.94 -12.92
CA ALA A 209 -3.21 8.62 -13.91
C ALA A 209 -4.67 8.13 -13.82
N LEU A 210 -4.87 6.81 -13.73
CA LEU A 210 -6.21 6.22 -13.56
C LEU A 210 -6.92 6.69 -12.28
N MET A 211 -6.18 6.89 -11.18
CA MET A 211 -6.73 7.46 -9.95
C MET A 211 -7.24 8.91 -10.13
N GLY A 212 -6.73 9.65 -11.11
CA GLY A 212 -7.19 10.99 -11.48
C GLY A 212 -8.39 11.01 -12.44
N GLU A 213 -8.85 9.83 -12.88
CA GLU A 213 -9.91 9.68 -13.89
C GLU A 213 -11.10 8.86 -13.36
N VAL A 214 -11.27 8.84 -12.04
CA VAL A 214 -12.27 7.98 -11.40
C VAL A 214 -13.71 8.29 -11.86
N ALA A 215 -14.50 7.24 -12.02
CA ALA A 215 -15.90 7.33 -12.41
C ALA A 215 -16.78 7.89 -11.29
N GLY A 216 -18.02 8.26 -11.62
CA GLY A 216 -18.96 8.95 -10.72
C GLY A 216 -19.22 8.24 -9.37
N ASN A 217 -19.09 6.92 -9.31
CA ASN A 217 -19.22 6.16 -8.06
C ASN A 217 -18.08 6.41 -7.05
N GLN A 218 -17.02 7.09 -7.47
CA GLN A 218 -15.83 7.41 -6.67
C GLN A 218 -15.57 8.93 -6.56
N GLN A 219 -16.41 9.77 -7.18
CA GLN A 219 -16.32 11.23 -7.14
C GLN A 219 -16.89 11.80 -5.83
N TRP A 220 -16.17 11.55 -4.75
CA TRP A 220 -16.46 12.03 -3.40
C TRP A 220 -15.16 12.14 -2.60
N GLY A 221 -15.24 12.70 -1.40
CA GLY A 221 -14.08 12.94 -0.54
C GLY A 221 -13.12 13.95 -1.17
N VAL A 222 -11.86 13.56 -1.31
CA VAL A 222 -10.79 14.39 -1.86
C VAL A 222 -11.10 14.79 -3.31
N GLU A 223 -11.76 13.93 -4.09
CA GLU A 223 -12.02 14.18 -5.51
C GLU A 223 -12.91 15.41 -5.75
N VAL A 224 -13.83 15.71 -4.83
CA VAL A 224 -14.73 16.87 -4.96
C VAL A 224 -14.11 18.15 -4.38
N MET A 225 -12.81 18.13 -4.05
CA MET A 225 -12.10 19.31 -3.59
C MET A 225 -11.93 20.34 -4.71
N ARG A 226 -12.20 21.62 -4.42
CA ARG A 226 -12.17 22.70 -5.42
C ARG A 226 -10.88 23.53 -5.40
N ALA A 227 -10.17 23.53 -4.28
CA ALA A 227 -8.98 24.35 -4.11
C ALA A 227 -7.69 23.76 -4.75
N PRO A 228 -7.48 22.43 -4.78
CA PRO A 228 -6.37 21.82 -5.50
C PRO A 228 -6.45 22.04 -7.02
N ARG A 229 -5.30 21.95 -7.70
CA ARG A 229 -5.20 21.94 -9.16
C ARG A 229 -5.71 20.62 -9.75
N ALA A 230 -5.46 19.52 -9.05
CA ALA A 230 -5.82 18.17 -9.47
C ALA A 230 -5.89 17.27 -8.23
N THR A 231 -6.67 16.21 -8.35
CA THR A 231 -6.87 15.16 -7.35
C THR A 231 -6.64 13.80 -7.99
N ALA A 232 -6.29 12.81 -7.18
CA ALA A 232 -6.23 11.41 -7.60
C ALA A 232 -6.61 10.55 -6.40
N VAL A 233 -7.64 9.70 -6.52
CA VAL A 233 -8.24 9.00 -5.39
C VAL A 233 -8.49 7.53 -5.68
N LYS A 234 -8.60 6.74 -4.60
CA LYS A 234 -9.25 5.43 -4.65
C LYS A 234 -10.12 5.25 -3.41
N GLY A 235 -11.41 4.99 -3.64
CA GLY A 235 -12.36 4.67 -2.58
C GLY A 235 -12.42 3.17 -2.25
N GLY A 236 -12.86 2.85 -1.04
CA GLY A 236 -13.16 1.49 -0.61
C GLY A 236 -14.24 1.50 0.47
N TRP A 237 -15.20 0.59 0.37
CA TRP A 237 -16.31 0.54 1.30
C TRP A 237 -16.86 -0.87 1.46
N GLY A 238 -17.51 -1.13 2.59
CA GLY A 238 -18.14 -2.41 2.89
C GLY A 238 -18.56 -2.54 4.35
N PRO A 239 -19.28 -3.61 4.71
CA PRO A 239 -19.70 -3.86 6.09
C PRO A 239 -18.50 -4.13 6.99
N GLY A 240 -18.40 -3.46 8.15
CA GLY A 240 -17.34 -3.71 9.13
C GLY A 240 -17.26 -5.17 9.58
N MET A 241 -16.11 -5.56 10.13
CA MET A 241 -15.90 -6.92 10.66
C MET A 241 -16.71 -7.18 11.93
N THR A 242 -16.78 -6.19 12.81
CA THR A 242 -17.48 -6.21 14.10
C THR A 242 -18.31 -4.95 14.34
N GLU A 243 -18.22 -3.98 13.43
CA GLU A 243 -18.79 -2.64 13.57
C GLU A 243 -19.66 -2.30 12.35
N GLY A 244 -20.25 -1.11 12.35
CA GLY A 244 -21.08 -0.61 11.26
C GLY A 244 -20.37 -0.48 9.91
N TYR A 245 -21.03 0.17 8.96
CA TYR A 245 -20.50 0.31 7.61
C TYR A 245 -19.19 1.12 7.60
N LEU A 246 -18.24 0.72 6.78
CA LEU A 246 -16.93 1.32 6.69
C LEU A 246 -16.73 1.91 5.31
N VAL A 247 -16.45 3.20 5.26
CA VAL A 247 -16.08 3.94 4.04
C VAL A 247 -14.69 4.52 4.25
N ARG A 248 -13.79 4.32 3.30
CA ARG A 248 -12.42 4.81 3.33
C ARG A 248 -11.94 5.27 1.97
N GLN A 249 -10.99 6.19 1.95
CA GLN A 249 -10.37 6.69 0.74
C GLN A 249 -8.90 6.98 0.99
N ILE A 250 -8.07 6.59 0.03
CA ILE A 250 -6.73 7.15 -0.13
C ILE A 250 -6.79 8.19 -1.25
N GLY A 251 -6.00 9.25 -1.12
CA GLY A 251 -6.02 10.32 -2.10
C GLY A 251 -4.77 11.18 -2.10
N LEU A 252 -4.52 11.79 -3.25
CA LEU A 252 -3.51 12.81 -3.49
C LEU A 252 -4.22 14.08 -3.96
N PHE A 253 -3.72 15.24 -3.56
CA PHE A 253 -4.12 16.50 -4.16
C PHE A 253 -2.92 17.40 -4.42
N THR A 254 -2.98 18.10 -5.56
CA THR A 254 -1.89 18.89 -6.12
C THR A 254 -2.14 20.37 -5.88
N PHE A 255 -1.16 21.05 -5.28
CA PHE A 255 -1.17 22.49 -5.08
C PHE A 255 -0.88 23.23 -6.39
N ARG A 256 -1.19 24.52 -6.42
CA ARG A 256 -0.87 25.38 -7.59
C ARG A 256 0.63 25.40 -7.92
N ASP A 257 1.48 25.26 -6.90
CA ASP A 257 2.93 25.16 -7.06
C ASP A 257 3.41 23.74 -7.42
N GLY A 258 2.52 22.80 -7.75
CA GLY A 258 2.84 21.43 -8.15
C GLY A 258 3.33 20.51 -7.04
N ARG A 259 3.50 21.00 -5.79
CA ARG A 259 3.70 20.12 -4.64
C ARG A 259 2.41 19.36 -4.33
N ARG A 260 2.52 18.23 -3.65
CA ARG A 260 1.39 17.33 -3.38
C ARG A 260 1.34 16.89 -1.92
N THR A 261 0.13 16.63 -1.46
CA THR A 261 -0.16 16.00 -0.16
C THR A 261 -0.94 14.72 -0.43
N ALA A 262 -0.64 13.68 0.34
CA ALA A 262 -1.39 12.44 0.40
C ALA A 262 -2.20 12.36 1.68
N VAL A 263 -3.34 11.68 1.60
CA VAL A 263 -4.20 11.38 2.75
C VAL A 263 -4.72 9.96 2.69
N ALA A 264 -4.98 9.39 3.86
CA ALA A 264 -5.83 8.23 4.03
C ALA A 264 -6.88 8.57 5.09
N MET A 265 -8.16 8.35 4.79
CA MET A 265 -9.26 8.67 5.70
C MET A 265 -10.29 7.56 5.76
N SER A 266 -10.99 7.45 6.89
CA SER A 266 -12.09 6.50 7.09
C SER A 266 -13.21 7.07 7.93
N ALA A 267 -14.43 6.60 7.67
CA ALA A 267 -15.62 6.79 8.48
C ALA A 267 -16.25 5.43 8.75
N VAL A 268 -16.61 5.18 10.02
CA VAL A 268 -17.22 3.94 10.49
C VAL A 268 -18.57 4.25 11.13
N GLY A 269 -19.57 3.44 10.80
CA GLY A 269 -20.94 3.56 11.28
C GLY A 269 -21.92 3.90 10.14
N GLY A 270 -23.20 3.86 10.45
CA GLY A 270 -24.26 4.19 9.49
C GLY A 270 -24.21 3.35 8.21
N THR A 271 -24.27 4.03 7.07
CA THR A 271 -24.34 3.45 5.72
C THR A 271 -23.21 3.98 4.83
N MET A 272 -23.11 3.46 3.60
CA MET A 272 -22.22 4.02 2.57
C MET A 272 -22.45 5.52 2.38
N THR A 273 -23.71 5.94 2.26
CA THR A 273 -24.08 7.34 2.01
C THR A 273 -23.65 8.25 3.16
N SER A 274 -23.88 7.86 4.42
CA SER A 274 -23.44 8.67 5.56
C SER A 274 -21.92 8.69 5.69
N GLY A 275 -21.24 7.59 5.39
CA GLY A 275 -19.77 7.54 5.36
C GLY A 275 -19.18 8.45 4.28
N ILE A 276 -19.76 8.46 3.07
CA ILE A 276 -19.39 9.41 2.02
C ILE A 276 -19.60 10.86 2.48
N ALA A 277 -20.75 11.16 3.09
CA ALA A 277 -21.03 12.50 3.60
C ALA A 277 -20.00 12.93 4.67
N ALA A 278 -19.59 12.02 5.56
CA ALA A 278 -18.54 12.28 6.54
C ALA A 278 -17.18 12.57 5.88
N LEU A 279 -16.77 11.77 4.89
CA LEU A 279 -15.52 12.01 4.18
C LEU A 279 -15.54 13.28 3.30
N ASN A 280 -16.71 13.67 2.78
CA ASN A 280 -16.92 14.97 2.13
C ASN A 280 -16.73 16.15 3.11
N ALA A 281 -17.22 16.01 4.35
CA ALA A 281 -17.04 17.02 5.39
C ALA A 281 -15.55 17.17 5.76
N VAL A 282 -14.82 16.06 5.92
CA VAL A 282 -13.37 16.05 6.12
C VAL A 282 -12.64 16.72 4.95
N SER A 283 -13.07 16.46 3.71
CA SER A 283 -12.44 17.03 2.52
C SER A 283 -12.73 18.54 2.36
N THR A 284 -13.88 19.00 2.83
CA THR A 284 -14.19 20.43 2.96
C THR A 284 -13.27 21.12 3.96
N TRP A 285 -12.94 20.43 5.06
CA TRP A 285 -11.94 20.90 6.01
C TRP A 285 -10.53 20.94 5.42
N LEU A 286 -10.13 19.92 4.65
CA LEU A 286 -8.87 19.93 3.90
C LEU A 286 -8.79 21.12 2.93
N ASN A 287 -9.85 21.37 2.16
CA ASN A 287 -9.96 22.52 1.24
C ASN A 287 -9.69 23.85 1.94
N THR A 288 -10.37 24.07 3.07
CA THR A 288 -10.27 25.31 3.85
C THR A 288 -8.87 25.51 4.43
N ASN A 289 -8.15 24.41 4.68
CA ASN A 289 -6.86 24.43 5.37
C ASN A 289 -5.65 24.16 4.45
N MET A 290 -5.82 24.11 3.13
CA MET A 290 -4.75 23.71 2.22
C MET A 290 -3.41 24.39 2.47
N THR A 291 -3.39 25.70 2.73
CA THR A 291 -2.16 26.48 2.97
C THR A 291 -1.35 26.02 4.18
N ARG A 292 -1.96 25.25 5.09
CA ARG A 292 -1.38 24.76 6.35
C ARG A 292 -0.96 23.29 6.29
N LEU A 293 -1.30 22.58 5.22
CA LEU A 293 -1.03 21.15 5.09
C LEU A 293 0.42 20.90 4.62
N PRO A 294 1.07 19.84 5.12
CA PRO A 294 2.39 19.45 4.64
C PRO A 294 2.30 19.01 3.19
N ARG A 295 3.24 19.47 2.35
CA ARG A 295 3.26 19.17 0.91
C ARG A 295 4.70 18.98 0.43
N GLY A 296 4.89 17.99 -0.44
CA GLY A 296 6.21 17.59 -0.93
C GLY A 296 6.22 17.24 -2.42
N ARG A 297 7.31 16.65 -2.87
CA ARG A 297 7.56 16.15 -4.22
C ARG A 297 8.47 14.94 -4.12
N CYS A 298 8.54 14.15 -5.18
CA CYS A 298 9.57 13.12 -5.30
C CYS A 298 10.94 13.78 -5.38
N ASN A 299 11.94 13.18 -4.73
CA ASN A 299 13.32 13.57 -4.93
C ASN A 299 13.71 13.25 -6.38
N ALA A 300 14.41 14.19 -7.02
CA ALA A 300 14.92 14.04 -8.38
C ALA A 300 16.11 13.08 -8.41
#